data_AF-A0A497WGB8-F1
#
_entry.id   AF-A0A497WGB8-F1
#
_cell.length_a   1.000
_cell.length_b   1.000
_cell.length_c   1.000
_cell.angle_alpha   90.00
_cell.angle_beta   90.00
_cell.angle_gamma   90.00
#
_symmetry.space_group_name_H-M   'P 1'
#
loop_
_entity.id
_entity.type
_entity.pdbx_description
1 polymer ?
#
loop_
_entity_poly.entity_id
_entity_poly.type
_entity_poly.pdbx_seq_one_letter_code
_entity_poly.pdbx_strand_id
1 'polypeptide(L)'
;MDDLKSGTRDKRGNWRPNDAIENAPVFIWPIRPMKFVRWLPSYFLPWNLTFLAISVVFWFLLTPSRETLETVEWGWVIYLFARNSAIVILFYGALELRLYVKRRQGTHFKYNGKFPSEHPSDVFMFKSQNVDNIIRTFGTGLPIWTAYEVGMLWAWANGWGPWATFSEHPIWLICFGLVIPILHEFHFYCIHRLIHIPVLYKWIHSVHHNSVNPSPWSSLSMHPVEHLLYWSGSLIHLVLPSHPLLMIYHLNIAGTGAVVGHVGFDKIETGEDGAFDTHAYAHYLHHKYFEVNYADGMMPLDRWMGTWHDGSKAGDKIMQDRFRKKKERANARKGEA
;
A
#
# COMPACT_ATOMS: atom_id res chain seq x y z
N MET A 1 17.85 -8.86 -18.66
CA MET A 1 17.83 -9.84 -17.54
C MET A 1 16.96 -11.05 -17.88
N ASP A 2 17.30 -12.25 -17.42
CA ASP A 2 16.48 -13.48 -17.57
C ASP A 2 15.71 -13.74 -16.25
N ASP A 3 14.39 -13.55 -16.28
CA ASP A 3 13.53 -13.62 -15.10
C ASP A 3 13.20 -15.06 -14.66
N LEU A 4 13.53 -16.06 -15.48
CA LEU A 4 13.36 -17.48 -15.16
C LEU A 4 14.45 -18.01 -14.23
N LYS A 5 15.54 -17.26 -14.04
CA LYS A 5 16.56 -17.59 -13.03
C LYS A 5 16.04 -17.43 -11.60
N SER A 6 15.10 -16.52 -11.38
CA SER A 6 14.54 -16.20 -10.06
C SER A 6 13.04 -16.51 -9.92
N GLY A 7 12.42 -17.07 -10.95
CA GLY A 7 11.01 -17.43 -10.91
C GLY A 7 10.60 -18.43 -11.99
N THR A 8 9.32 -18.75 -12.01
CA THR A 8 8.72 -19.67 -13.00
C THR A 8 7.46 -19.06 -13.59
N ARG A 9 7.07 -19.54 -14.78
CA ARG A 9 5.82 -19.15 -15.43
C ARG A 9 4.87 -20.32 -15.56
N ASP A 10 3.59 -20.06 -15.35
CA ASP A 10 2.54 -21.02 -15.68
C ASP A 10 2.17 -20.97 -17.17
N LYS A 11 1.28 -21.88 -17.60
CA LYS A 11 0.80 -21.95 -18.99
C LYS A 11 0.02 -20.71 -19.44
N ARG A 12 -0.41 -19.85 -18.51
CA ARG A 12 -1.12 -18.59 -18.78
C ARG A 12 -0.16 -17.39 -18.82
N GLY A 13 1.14 -17.63 -18.65
CA GLY A 13 2.19 -16.60 -18.63
C GLY A 13 2.33 -15.89 -17.29
N ASN A 14 1.61 -16.32 -16.24
CA ASN A 14 1.73 -15.71 -14.91
C ASN A 14 3.09 -16.07 -14.31
N TRP A 15 3.82 -15.06 -13.84
CA TRP A 15 5.10 -15.22 -13.21
C TRP A 15 4.95 -15.40 -11.69
N ARG A 16 5.83 -16.23 -11.11
CA ARG A 16 5.91 -16.47 -9.67
C ARG A 16 7.39 -16.55 -9.26
N PRO A 17 7.79 -15.89 -8.15
CA PRO A 17 9.15 -16.01 -7.63
C PRO A 17 9.41 -17.42 -7.11
N ASN A 18 10.68 -17.85 -7.19
CA ASN A 18 11.15 -19.10 -6.62
C ASN A 18 11.18 -19.04 -5.09
N ASP A 19 11.57 -17.87 -4.56
CA ASP A 19 11.66 -17.63 -3.13
C ASP A 19 10.28 -17.44 -2.52
N ALA A 20 10.11 -18.01 -1.32
CA ALA A 20 8.91 -17.80 -0.52
C ALA A 20 8.95 -16.43 0.16
N ILE A 21 7.78 -15.82 0.32
CA ILE A 21 7.68 -14.56 1.07
C ILE A 21 8.08 -14.83 2.54
N GLU A 22 8.91 -13.94 3.09
CA GLU A 22 9.31 -13.95 4.49
C GLU A 22 8.89 -12.65 5.17
N ASN A 23 8.45 -12.74 6.44
CA ASN A 23 8.26 -11.54 7.26
C ASN A 23 9.60 -10.97 7.72
N ALA A 24 9.59 -9.73 8.22
CA ALA A 24 10.79 -9.09 8.70
C ALA A 24 11.46 -9.91 9.83
N PRO A 25 12.80 -10.10 9.81
CA PRO A 25 13.51 -10.91 10.79
C PRO A 25 13.36 -10.45 12.24
N VAL A 26 13.01 -9.18 12.45
CA VAL A 26 12.76 -8.60 13.78
C VAL A 26 11.58 -9.29 14.51
N PHE A 27 10.65 -9.90 13.77
CA PHE A 27 9.49 -10.58 14.33
C PHE A 27 9.63 -12.12 14.35
N ILE A 28 10.80 -12.67 13.99
CA ILE A 28 11.03 -14.11 13.92
C ILE A 28 11.79 -14.57 15.17
N TRP A 29 11.21 -15.53 15.90
CA TRP A 29 11.87 -16.21 17.01
C TRP A 29 12.49 -17.55 16.58
N PRO A 30 13.70 -17.92 17.05
CA PRO A 30 14.61 -17.14 17.88
C PRO A 30 15.21 -15.95 17.13
N ILE A 31 15.56 -14.87 17.86
CA ILE A 31 16.18 -13.66 17.29
C ILE A 31 17.43 -14.06 16.50
N ARG A 32 17.55 -13.55 15.27
CA ARG A 32 18.69 -13.79 14.38
C ARG A 32 19.41 -12.48 14.07
N PRO A 33 20.34 -12.01 14.92
CA PRO A 33 20.93 -10.67 14.81
C PRO A 33 21.55 -10.39 13.44
N MET A 34 22.30 -11.35 12.89
CA MET A 34 22.93 -11.17 11.58
C MET A 34 21.92 -11.10 10.42
N LYS A 35 20.80 -11.83 10.52
CA LYS A 35 19.71 -11.73 9.53
C LYS A 35 19.02 -10.36 9.63
N PHE A 36 18.81 -9.87 10.85
CA PHE A 36 18.26 -8.53 11.09
C PHE A 36 19.16 -7.42 10.51
N VAL A 37 20.47 -7.45 10.80
CA VAL A 37 21.43 -6.46 10.27
C VAL A 37 21.46 -6.46 8.74
N ARG A 38 21.42 -7.65 8.10
CA ARG A 38 21.38 -7.77 6.63
C ARG A 38 20.06 -7.33 6.02
N TRP A 39 18.96 -7.40 6.78
CA TRP A 39 17.63 -6.96 6.34
C TRP A 39 17.44 -5.45 6.52
N LEU A 40 18.14 -4.82 7.46
CA LEU A 40 17.96 -3.40 7.79
C LEU A 40 18.03 -2.46 6.58
N PRO A 41 18.93 -2.64 5.58
CA PRO A 41 18.91 -1.83 4.37
C PRO A 41 17.59 -1.89 3.60
N SER A 42 16.94 -3.06 3.51
CA SER A 42 15.63 -3.22 2.84
C SER A 42 14.47 -2.57 3.59
N TYR A 43 14.63 -2.31 4.89
CA TYR A 43 13.65 -1.54 5.63
C TYR A 43 13.65 -0.07 5.18
N PHE A 44 14.79 0.47 4.76
CA PHE A 44 14.90 1.86 4.32
C PHE A 44 14.79 2.00 2.79
N LEU A 45 15.52 1.17 2.04
CA LEU A 45 15.71 1.33 0.61
C LEU A 45 14.87 0.33 -0.22
N PRO A 46 14.37 0.76 -1.40
CA PRO A 46 14.35 2.14 -1.87
C PRO A 46 13.19 2.96 -1.28
N TRP A 47 12.17 2.30 -0.71
CA TRP A 47 10.84 2.89 -0.54
C TRP A 47 10.72 3.86 0.64
N ASN A 48 10.98 3.40 1.86
CA ASN A 48 10.75 4.22 3.06
C ASN A 48 11.62 5.49 3.07
N LEU A 49 12.85 5.42 2.59
CA LEU A 49 13.71 6.59 2.42
C LEU A 49 13.19 7.53 1.33
N THR A 50 12.66 7.01 0.22
CA THR A 50 12.05 7.84 -0.83
C THR A 50 10.83 8.60 -0.29
N PHE A 51 9.94 7.93 0.44
CA PHE A 51 8.77 8.59 1.02
C PHE A 51 9.16 9.62 2.10
N LEU A 52 10.19 9.33 2.89
CA LEU A 52 10.73 10.30 3.84
C LEU A 52 11.31 11.52 3.12
N ALA A 53 12.09 11.32 2.06
CA ALA A 53 12.68 12.40 1.27
C ALA A 53 11.59 13.29 0.62
N ILE A 54 10.55 12.69 0.05
CA ILE A 54 9.37 13.42 -0.45
C ILE A 54 8.72 14.24 0.68
N SER A 55 8.60 13.65 1.87
CA SER A 55 7.97 14.31 3.02
C SER A 55 8.79 15.47 3.58
N VAL A 56 10.12 15.35 3.55
CA VAL A 56 11.05 16.45 3.87
C VAL A 56 10.86 17.60 2.88
N VAL A 57 10.81 17.31 1.58
CA VAL A 57 10.51 18.33 0.56
C VAL A 57 9.14 18.96 0.79
N PHE A 58 8.12 18.16 1.09
CA PHE A 58 6.78 18.65 1.35
C PHE A 58 6.75 19.58 2.55
N TRP A 59 7.36 19.18 3.66
CA TRP A 59 7.36 19.95 4.89
C TRP A 59 8.13 21.28 4.75
N PHE A 60 9.36 21.23 4.24
CA PHE A 60 10.22 22.42 4.23
C PHE A 60 9.98 23.37 3.07
N LEU A 61 9.47 22.87 1.93
CA LEU A 61 9.35 23.67 0.71
C LEU A 61 7.92 23.84 0.21
N LEU A 62 7.02 22.89 0.52
CA LEU A 62 5.69 22.83 -0.08
C LEU A 62 4.55 22.73 0.96
N THR A 63 4.81 23.20 2.18
CA THR A 63 3.80 23.37 3.22
C THR A 63 3.70 24.86 3.53
N PRO A 64 2.49 25.45 3.53
CA PRO A 64 2.31 26.86 3.88
C PRO A 64 2.85 27.19 5.27
N SER A 65 3.08 28.49 5.52
CA SER A 65 3.52 28.94 6.85
C SER A 65 2.47 28.60 7.91
N ARG A 66 2.92 28.51 9.16
CA ARG A 66 2.02 28.26 10.29
C ARG A 66 0.87 29.27 10.35
N GLU A 67 1.17 30.56 10.16
CA GLU A 67 0.18 31.66 10.15
C GLU A 67 -0.91 31.42 9.09
N THR A 68 -0.54 31.01 7.87
CA THR A 68 -1.52 30.68 6.82
C THR A 68 -2.41 29.49 7.21
N LEU A 69 -1.89 28.54 7.97
CA LEU A 69 -2.60 27.32 8.35
C LEU A 69 -3.57 27.53 9.54
N GLU A 70 -3.51 28.65 10.25
CA GLU A 70 -4.39 28.92 11.41
C GLU A 70 -5.85 29.09 11.00
N THR A 71 -6.08 29.71 9.84
CA THR A 71 -7.42 29.91 9.26
C THR A 71 -7.57 29.10 7.99
N VAL A 72 -8.61 28.27 7.91
CA VAL A 72 -8.87 27.47 6.71
C VAL A 72 -9.35 28.36 5.58
N GLU A 73 -8.57 28.41 4.51
CA GLU A 73 -8.90 29.13 3.28
C GLU A 73 -8.74 28.21 2.07
N TRP A 74 -9.64 28.37 1.09
CA TRP A 74 -9.62 27.54 -0.11
C TRP A 74 -8.33 27.64 -0.91
N GLY A 75 -7.60 28.76 -0.82
CA GLY A 75 -6.34 28.95 -1.53
C GLY A 75 -5.30 27.89 -1.18
N TRP A 76 -5.02 27.71 0.11
CA TRP A 76 -4.02 26.74 0.54
C TRP A 76 -4.55 25.30 0.53
N VAL A 77 -5.87 25.09 0.70
CA VAL A 77 -6.50 23.77 0.53
C VAL A 77 -6.34 23.26 -0.91
N ILE A 78 -6.64 24.12 -1.90
CA ILE A 78 -6.47 23.79 -3.32
C ILE A 78 -4.98 23.60 -3.67
N TYR A 79 -4.10 24.40 -3.08
CA TYR A 79 -2.65 24.23 -3.24
C TYR A 79 -2.18 22.85 -2.76
N LEU A 80 -2.59 22.40 -1.56
CA LEU A 80 -2.24 21.08 -1.05
C LEU A 80 -2.83 19.97 -1.93
N PHE A 81 -4.07 20.12 -2.39
CA PHE A 81 -4.69 19.18 -3.34
C PHE A 81 -3.89 19.07 -4.63
N ALA A 82 -3.49 20.21 -5.21
CA ALA A 82 -2.68 20.25 -6.43
C ALA A 82 -1.30 19.62 -6.22
N ARG A 83 -0.67 19.87 -5.07
CA ARG A 83 0.62 19.27 -4.69
C ARG A 83 0.53 17.75 -4.54
N ASN A 84 -0.49 17.26 -3.83
CA ASN A 84 -0.74 15.82 -3.64
C ASN A 84 -1.09 15.14 -4.99
N SER A 85 -1.86 15.83 -5.83
CA SER A 85 -2.13 15.38 -7.20
C SER A 85 -0.85 15.29 -8.02
N ALA A 86 0.03 16.29 -7.95
CA ALA A 86 1.27 16.33 -8.71
C ALA A 86 2.21 15.16 -8.35
N ILE A 87 2.37 14.84 -7.06
CA ILE A 87 3.22 13.71 -6.65
C ILE A 87 2.63 12.36 -7.09
N VAL A 88 1.30 12.20 -7.02
CA VAL A 88 0.64 10.98 -7.50
C VAL A 88 0.78 10.85 -9.02
N ILE A 89 0.56 11.92 -9.78
CA ILE A 89 0.79 11.92 -11.24
C ILE A 89 2.23 11.54 -11.56
N LEU A 90 3.19 12.14 -10.87
CA LEU A 90 4.61 11.89 -11.11
C LEU A 90 4.96 10.43 -10.80
N PHE A 91 4.61 9.95 -9.61
CA PHE A 91 5.07 8.65 -9.13
C PHE A 91 4.28 7.49 -9.78
N TYR A 92 2.95 7.56 -9.75
CA TYR A 92 2.10 6.51 -10.32
C TYR A 92 2.16 6.56 -11.84
N GLY A 93 2.12 7.77 -12.42
CA GLY A 93 2.22 7.96 -13.86
C GLY A 93 3.57 7.53 -14.43
N ALA A 94 4.69 7.72 -13.71
CA ALA A 94 5.99 7.22 -14.18
C ALA A 94 6.03 5.69 -14.23
N LEU A 95 5.51 5.01 -13.20
CA LEU A 95 5.42 3.55 -13.16
C LEU A 95 4.47 3.03 -14.23
N GLU A 96 3.28 3.62 -14.37
CA GLU A 96 2.30 3.28 -15.40
C GLU A 96 2.90 3.45 -16.81
N LEU A 97 3.53 4.61 -17.06
CA LEU A 97 4.12 4.92 -18.36
C LEU A 97 5.22 3.93 -18.71
N ARG A 98 6.08 3.58 -17.76
CA ARG A 98 7.21 2.66 -17.99
C ARG A 98 6.73 1.22 -18.19
N LEU A 99 5.87 0.72 -17.30
CA LEU A 99 5.57 -0.70 -17.16
C LEU A 99 4.32 -1.13 -17.94
N TYR A 100 3.31 -0.27 -18.08
CA TYR A 100 2.02 -0.63 -18.67
C TYR A 100 1.79 -0.01 -20.04
N VAL A 101 2.20 1.25 -20.26
CA VAL A 101 2.06 1.94 -21.55
C VAL A 101 3.21 1.62 -22.49
N LYS A 102 4.45 1.95 -22.11
CA LYS A 102 5.65 1.67 -22.93
C LYS A 102 6.13 0.21 -22.83
N ARG A 103 5.69 -0.51 -21.78
CA ARG A 103 6.04 -1.91 -21.49
C ARG A 103 7.53 -2.19 -21.66
N ARG A 104 8.38 -1.34 -21.07
CA ARG A 104 9.84 -1.36 -21.29
C ARG A 104 10.50 -2.70 -20.98
N GLN A 105 9.98 -3.45 -20.01
CA GLN A 105 10.44 -4.79 -19.64
C GLN A 105 9.48 -5.91 -20.10
N GLY A 106 8.54 -5.61 -21.02
CA GLY A 106 7.52 -6.54 -21.46
C GLY A 106 6.78 -7.18 -20.29
N THR A 107 6.75 -8.52 -20.26
CA THR A 107 6.17 -9.30 -19.16
C THR A 107 7.20 -9.77 -18.14
N HIS A 108 8.48 -9.41 -18.26
CA HIS A 108 9.52 -9.85 -17.31
C HIS A 108 9.13 -9.48 -15.88
N PHE A 109 9.16 -10.47 -14.98
CA PHE A 109 8.74 -10.34 -13.58
C PHE A 109 7.25 -10.00 -13.36
N LYS A 110 6.42 -9.98 -14.40
CA LYS A 110 5.00 -9.63 -14.28
C LYS A 110 4.19 -10.78 -13.72
N TYR A 111 3.56 -10.59 -12.55
CA TYR A 111 2.85 -11.66 -11.86
C TYR A 111 1.68 -12.22 -12.67
N ASN A 112 0.87 -11.34 -13.27
CA ASN A 112 -0.18 -11.74 -14.21
C ASN A 112 0.35 -11.52 -15.64
N GLY A 113 0.34 -12.55 -16.48
CA GLY A 113 0.87 -12.46 -17.85
C GLY A 113 0.10 -11.47 -18.74
N LYS A 114 -1.10 -11.07 -18.34
CA LYS A 114 -1.99 -10.16 -19.09
C LYS A 114 -1.86 -8.71 -18.63
N PHE A 115 -2.09 -7.77 -19.54
CA PHE A 115 -2.21 -6.35 -19.20
C PHE A 115 -3.68 -5.95 -19.03
N PRO A 116 -4.05 -5.19 -17.99
CA PRO A 116 -5.44 -4.75 -17.78
C PRO A 116 -6.04 -4.00 -18.98
N SER A 117 -5.23 -3.22 -19.70
CA SER A 117 -5.66 -2.46 -20.88
C SER A 117 -6.15 -3.33 -22.04
N GLU A 118 -5.83 -4.62 -22.06
CA GLU A 118 -6.20 -5.57 -23.13
C GLU A 118 -7.51 -6.31 -22.81
N HIS A 119 -8.08 -6.06 -21.63
CA HIS A 119 -9.25 -6.79 -21.13
C HIS A 119 -10.31 -5.83 -20.60
N PRO A 120 -11.08 -5.19 -21.50
CA PRO A 120 -12.22 -4.37 -21.11
C PRO A 120 -13.23 -5.18 -20.30
N SER A 121 -13.82 -4.56 -19.27
CA SER A 121 -14.77 -5.23 -18.38
C SER A 121 -15.85 -4.26 -17.89
N ASP A 122 -17.10 -4.71 -17.86
CA ASP A 122 -18.26 -3.90 -17.45
C ASP A 122 -18.25 -3.53 -15.95
N VAL A 123 -17.36 -4.13 -15.15
CA VAL A 123 -17.18 -3.75 -13.73
C VAL A 123 -16.53 -2.38 -13.56
N PHE A 124 -15.87 -1.85 -14.60
CA PHE A 124 -15.17 -0.57 -14.57
C PHE A 124 -15.90 0.51 -15.37
N MET A 125 -15.82 1.77 -14.93
CA MET A 125 -16.26 2.92 -15.72
C MET A 125 -15.63 2.91 -17.12
N PHE A 126 -16.46 3.12 -18.13
CA PHE A 126 -16.06 3.11 -19.55
C PHE A 126 -15.38 1.81 -19.99
N LYS A 127 -15.64 0.70 -19.28
CA LYS A 127 -15.01 -0.61 -19.47
C LYS A 127 -13.49 -0.60 -19.35
N SER A 128 -12.89 0.40 -18.70
CA SER A 128 -11.45 0.57 -18.60
C SER A 128 -11.01 0.68 -17.15
N GLN A 129 -10.27 -0.33 -16.68
CA GLN A 129 -9.70 -0.35 -15.32
C GLN A 129 -8.89 0.93 -15.03
N ASN A 130 -8.04 1.36 -15.95
CA ASN A 130 -7.23 2.56 -15.74
C ASN A 130 -8.07 3.83 -15.64
N VAL A 131 -9.07 4.01 -16.51
CA VAL A 131 -9.93 5.21 -16.45
C VAL A 131 -10.73 5.23 -15.16
N ASP A 132 -11.33 4.10 -14.78
CA ASP A 132 -12.07 3.97 -13.52
C ASP A 132 -11.19 4.31 -12.31
N ASN A 133 -9.99 3.71 -12.28
CA ASN A 133 -9.04 3.88 -11.19
C ASN A 133 -8.50 5.30 -11.07
N ILE A 134 -8.22 5.97 -12.19
CA ILE A 134 -7.82 7.39 -12.21
C ILE A 134 -8.97 8.25 -11.68
N ILE A 135 -10.19 8.05 -12.16
CA ILE A 135 -11.36 8.83 -11.70
C ILE A 135 -11.54 8.69 -10.18
N ARG A 136 -11.43 7.50 -9.62
CA ARG A 136 -11.56 7.30 -8.16
C ARG A 136 -10.39 7.90 -7.38
N THR A 137 -9.17 7.78 -7.91
CA THR A 137 -7.97 8.36 -7.31
C THR A 137 -8.10 9.88 -7.18
N PHE A 138 -8.44 10.59 -8.26
CA PHE A 138 -8.56 12.06 -8.23
C PHE A 138 -9.91 12.56 -7.72
N GLY A 139 -10.97 11.76 -7.85
CA GLY A 139 -12.32 12.13 -7.45
C GLY A 139 -12.60 11.96 -5.96
N THR A 140 -12.02 10.95 -5.31
CA THR A 140 -12.28 10.68 -3.88
C THR A 140 -11.01 10.41 -3.08
N GLY A 141 -10.04 9.68 -3.62
CA GLY A 141 -8.81 9.33 -2.90
C GLY A 141 -7.98 10.55 -2.48
N LEU A 142 -7.60 11.38 -3.46
CA LEU A 142 -6.81 12.59 -3.27
C LEU A 142 -7.56 13.69 -2.51
N PRO A 143 -8.86 13.95 -2.76
CA PRO A 143 -9.63 14.88 -1.93
C PRO A 143 -9.69 14.47 -0.47
N ILE A 144 -9.91 13.19 -0.16
CA ILE A 144 -9.98 12.71 1.23
C ILE A 144 -8.60 12.76 1.87
N TRP A 145 -7.53 12.34 1.18
CA TRP A 145 -6.16 12.52 1.67
C TRP A 145 -5.91 13.99 2.02
N THR A 146 -6.20 14.90 1.09
CA THR A 146 -5.97 16.33 1.30
C THR A 146 -6.79 16.86 2.48
N ALA A 147 -8.03 16.39 2.67
CA ALA A 147 -8.84 16.77 3.83
C ALA A 147 -8.22 16.34 5.16
N TYR A 148 -7.66 15.13 5.24
CA TYR A 148 -6.89 14.69 6.42
C TYR A 148 -5.68 15.58 6.65
N GLU A 149 -4.91 15.87 5.61
CA GLU A 149 -3.73 16.73 5.73
C GLU A 149 -4.09 18.15 6.19
N VAL A 150 -5.10 18.76 5.56
CA VAL A 150 -5.65 20.07 5.92
C VAL A 150 -6.05 20.11 7.39
N GLY A 151 -6.84 19.13 7.83
CA GLY A 151 -7.30 19.06 9.23
C GLY A 151 -6.14 18.92 10.22
N MET A 152 -5.15 18.10 9.90
CA MET A 152 -3.99 17.85 10.77
C MET A 152 -3.04 19.06 10.83
N LEU A 153 -2.79 19.73 9.69
CA LEU A 153 -1.98 20.96 9.65
C LEU A 153 -2.68 22.13 10.34
N TRP A 154 -3.99 22.27 10.15
CA TRP A 154 -4.80 23.26 10.87
C TRP A 154 -4.78 23.02 12.38
N ALA A 155 -4.93 21.75 12.80
CA ALA A 155 -4.84 21.35 14.20
C ALA A 155 -3.47 21.70 14.79
N TRP A 156 -2.38 21.42 14.06
CA TRP A 156 -1.03 21.83 14.46
C TRP A 156 -0.88 23.35 14.59
N ALA A 157 -1.32 24.12 13.60
CA ALA A 157 -1.18 25.57 13.61
C ALA A 157 -1.87 26.19 14.83
N ASN A 158 -3.06 25.69 15.16
CA ASN A 158 -3.89 26.13 16.28
C ASN A 158 -3.57 25.44 17.63
N GLY A 159 -2.52 24.62 17.71
CA GLY A 159 -2.09 23.98 18.96
C GLY A 159 -2.99 22.82 19.46
N TRP A 160 -3.83 22.25 18.59
CA TRP A 160 -4.64 21.07 18.90
C TRP A 160 -3.85 19.78 18.72
N GLY A 161 -3.48 19.14 19.82
CA GLY A 161 -2.72 17.88 19.84
C GLY A 161 -1.32 18.06 20.41
N PRO A 162 -0.62 16.95 20.74
CA PRO A 162 0.67 16.97 21.43
C PRO A 162 1.82 17.26 20.46
N TRP A 163 1.84 18.43 19.82
CA TRP A 163 2.89 18.75 18.86
C TRP A 163 4.23 19.05 19.56
N ALA A 164 5.29 18.40 19.10
CA ALA A 164 6.64 18.45 19.66
C ALA A 164 7.66 18.89 18.61
N THR A 165 8.79 19.43 19.08
CA THR A 165 9.91 19.83 18.23
C THR A 165 11.08 18.86 18.31
N PHE A 166 11.88 18.77 17.24
CA PHE A 166 13.11 17.96 17.24
C PHE A 166 14.18 18.50 18.19
N SER A 167 14.15 19.80 18.53
CA SER A 167 15.05 20.39 19.53
C SER A 167 14.75 19.92 20.96
N GLU A 168 13.47 19.73 21.29
CA GLU A 168 13.05 19.34 22.64
C GLU A 168 13.02 17.81 22.81
N HIS A 169 12.60 17.07 21.78
CA HIS A 169 12.38 15.63 21.85
C HIS A 169 13.02 14.86 20.69
N PRO A 170 14.35 15.01 20.42
CA PRO A 170 15.00 14.41 19.26
C PRO A 170 14.91 12.88 19.24
N ILE A 171 15.22 12.23 20.37
CA ILE A 171 15.25 10.76 20.47
C ILE A 171 13.86 10.19 20.19
N TRP A 172 12.84 10.73 20.85
CA TRP A 172 11.46 10.27 20.68
C TRP A 172 10.98 10.42 19.23
N LEU A 173 11.17 11.58 18.61
CA LEU A 173 10.70 11.83 17.25
C LEU A 173 11.46 11.00 16.21
N ILE A 174 12.75 10.75 16.40
CA ILE A 174 13.52 9.83 15.54
C ILE A 174 12.98 8.39 15.69
N CYS A 175 12.83 7.90 16.92
CA CYS A 175 12.28 6.57 17.16
C CYS A 175 10.86 6.43 16.61
N PHE A 176 10.01 7.45 16.79
CA PHE A 176 8.66 7.45 16.26
C PHE A 176 8.65 7.44 14.74
N GLY A 177 9.51 8.24 14.10
CA GLY A 177 9.72 8.21 12.64
C GLY A 177 10.07 6.83 12.11
N LEU A 178 10.95 6.10 12.80
CA LEU A 178 11.31 4.71 12.48
C LEU A 178 10.18 3.70 12.72
N VAL A 179 9.17 4.05 13.51
CA VAL A 179 8.04 3.17 13.83
C VAL A 179 6.84 3.42 12.92
N ILE A 180 6.76 4.58 12.25
CA ILE A 180 5.63 4.95 11.38
C ILE A 180 5.32 3.91 10.30
N PRO A 181 6.28 3.35 9.52
CA PRO A 181 5.95 2.32 8.54
C PRO A 181 5.32 1.06 9.18
N ILE A 182 5.72 0.73 10.42
CA ILE A 182 5.15 -0.40 11.17
C ILE A 182 3.73 -0.06 11.64
N LEU A 183 3.50 1.16 12.13
CA LEU A 183 2.16 1.62 12.51
C LEU A 183 1.22 1.67 11.31
N HIS A 184 1.70 2.12 10.16
CA HIS A 184 0.95 2.12 8.92
C HIS A 184 0.53 0.70 8.54
N GLU A 185 1.46 -0.26 8.51
CA GLU A 185 1.12 -1.66 8.17
C GLU A 185 0.14 -2.28 9.17
N PHE A 186 0.33 -2.03 10.47
CA PHE A 186 -0.58 -2.53 11.50
C PHE A 186 -1.99 -1.97 11.34
N HIS A 187 -2.11 -0.65 11.16
CA HIS A 187 -3.39 0.02 10.92
C HIS A 187 -4.03 -0.46 9.62
N PHE A 188 -3.26 -0.56 8.54
CA PHE A 188 -3.70 -1.10 7.26
C PHE A 188 -4.27 -2.51 7.44
N TYR A 189 -3.55 -3.42 8.11
CA TYR A 189 -4.05 -4.77 8.40
C TYR A 189 -5.40 -4.77 9.12
N CYS A 190 -5.54 -3.94 10.16
CA CYS A 190 -6.77 -3.86 10.95
C CYS A 190 -7.96 -3.42 10.09
N ILE A 191 -7.80 -2.33 9.33
CA ILE A 191 -8.84 -1.81 8.45
C ILE A 191 -9.12 -2.77 7.29
N HIS A 192 -8.07 -3.31 6.68
CA HIS A 192 -8.18 -4.22 5.55
C HIS A 192 -8.94 -5.50 5.95
N ARG A 193 -8.64 -6.07 7.11
CA ARG A 193 -9.37 -7.23 7.63
C ARG A 193 -10.82 -6.91 7.99
N LEU A 194 -11.08 -5.70 8.51
CA LEU A 194 -12.44 -5.22 8.78
C LEU A 194 -13.26 -5.13 7.49
N ILE A 195 -12.73 -4.50 6.44
CA ILE A 195 -13.47 -4.28 5.19
C ILE A 195 -13.64 -5.56 4.37
N HIS A 196 -12.96 -6.65 4.73
CA HIS A 196 -13.19 -8.01 4.17
C HIS A 196 -14.33 -8.78 4.85
N ILE A 197 -14.96 -8.24 5.89
CA ILE A 197 -16.21 -8.80 6.42
C ILE A 197 -17.28 -8.75 5.30
N PRO A 198 -18.10 -9.81 5.09
CA PRO A 198 -18.91 -9.97 3.87
C PRO A 198 -19.74 -8.76 3.44
N VAL A 199 -20.33 -8.03 4.39
CA VAL A 199 -21.15 -6.84 4.10
C VAL A 199 -20.27 -5.69 3.61
N LEU A 200 -19.19 -5.39 4.33
CA LEU A 200 -18.25 -4.33 3.95
C LEU A 200 -17.52 -4.69 2.66
N TYR A 201 -17.17 -5.96 2.47
CA TYR A 201 -16.54 -6.42 1.23
C TYR A 201 -17.45 -6.16 0.05
N LYS A 202 -18.71 -6.62 0.12
CA LYS A 202 -19.65 -6.50 -0.99
C LYS A 202 -19.86 -5.06 -1.44
N TRP A 203 -20.00 -4.13 -0.50
CA TRP A 203 -20.43 -2.75 -0.80
C TRP A 203 -19.30 -1.73 -0.86
N ILE A 204 -18.16 -2.00 -0.21
CA ILE A 204 -17.06 -1.05 -0.07
C ILE A 204 -15.83 -1.62 -0.76
N HIS A 205 -15.28 -2.73 -0.26
CA HIS A 205 -13.96 -3.19 -0.68
C HIS A 205 -13.93 -3.92 -2.02
N SER A 206 -15.08 -4.40 -2.50
CA SER A 206 -15.24 -4.99 -3.83
C SER A 206 -14.83 -4.03 -4.95
N VAL A 207 -15.00 -2.71 -4.74
CA VAL A 207 -14.59 -1.67 -5.69
C VAL A 207 -13.09 -1.74 -5.96
N HIS A 208 -12.29 -1.84 -4.89
CA HIS A 208 -10.84 -1.99 -4.99
C HIS A 208 -10.47 -3.34 -5.63
N HIS A 209 -11.12 -4.40 -5.17
CA HIS A 209 -10.90 -5.78 -5.63
C HIS A 209 -11.39 -6.09 -7.05
N ASN A 210 -12.13 -5.19 -7.69
CA ASN A 210 -12.39 -5.31 -9.14
C ASN A 210 -11.08 -5.36 -9.93
N SER A 211 -10.02 -4.71 -9.43
CA SER A 211 -8.67 -4.72 -10.01
C SER A 211 -7.86 -6.00 -9.64
N VAL A 212 -8.42 -7.19 -9.90
CA VAL A 212 -7.79 -8.51 -9.63
C VAL A 212 -6.39 -8.65 -10.25
N ASN A 213 -6.11 -7.90 -11.33
CA ASN A 213 -4.78 -7.67 -11.87
C ASN A 213 -4.37 -6.23 -11.59
N PRO A 214 -3.71 -5.94 -10.45
CA PRO A 214 -3.35 -4.59 -10.08
C PRO A 214 -2.49 -3.87 -11.13
N SER A 215 -2.69 -2.56 -11.18
CA SER A 215 -1.84 -1.59 -11.88
C SER A 215 -1.53 -0.41 -10.96
N PRO A 216 -0.53 0.42 -11.26
CA PRO A 216 -0.20 1.61 -10.48
C PRO A 216 -1.42 2.48 -10.11
N TRP A 217 -2.40 2.65 -11.01
CA TRP A 217 -3.61 3.42 -10.69
C TRP A 217 -4.59 2.71 -9.75
N SER A 218 -4.58 1.38 -9.66
CA SER A 218 -5.46 0.63 -8.75
C SER A 218 -5.17 0.89 -7.27
N SER A 219 -3.97 1.41 -6.95
CA SER A 219 -3.47 1.59 -5.59
C SER A 219 -4.29 2.52 -4.72
N LEU A 220 -4.87 3.57 -5.29
CA LEU A 220 -5.78 4.51 -4.61
C LEU A 220 -7.19 4.48 -5.20
N SER A 221 -7.50 3.44 -5.99
CA SER A 221 -8.83 3.20 -6.51
C SER A 221 -9.64 2.39 -5.50
N MET A 222 -10.39 3.09 -4.66
CA MET A 222 -11.17 2.51 -3.57
C MET A 222 -12.52 3.22 -3.44
N HIS A 223 -13.41 2.65 -2.64
CA HIS A 223 -14.64 3.32 -2.23
C HIS A 223 -14.32 4.47 -1.24
N PRO A 224 -15.07 5.59 -1.22
CA PRO A 224 -14.80 6.72 -0.31
C PRO A 224 -14.72 6.35 1.18
N VAL A 225 -15.56 5.42 1.63
CA VAL A 225 -15.52 4.92 3.01
C VAL A 225 -14.21 4.17 3.31
N GLU A 226 -13.70 3.43 2.32
CA GLU A 226 -12.39 2.79 2.46
C GLU A 226 -11.28 3.83 2.50
N HIS A 227 -11.32 4.87 1.67
CA HIS A 227 -10.38 6.00 1.77
C HIS A 227 -10.42 6.64 3.15
N LEU A 228 -11.60 6.95 3.69
CA LEU A 228 -11.75 7.55 5.02
C LEU A 228 -11.07 6.70 6.10
N LEU A 229 -11.25 5.37 6.05
CA LEU A 229 -10.61 4.46 6.99
C LEU A 229 -9.11 4.34 6.72
N TYR A 230 -8.68 4.28 5.46
CA TYR A 230 -7.28 4.12 5.06
C TYR A 230 -6.40 5.26 5.57
N TRP A 231 -6.85 6.51 5.42
CA TRP A 231 -6.10 7.70 5.86
C TRP A 231 -6.14 7.92 7.38
N SER A 232 -7.07 7.28 8.09
CA SER A 232 -7.27 7.47 9.54
C SER A 232 -6.08 7.06 10.40
N GLY A 233 -5.13 6.27 9.86
CA GLY A 233 -3.89 5.92 10.55
C GLY A 233 -3.08 7.15 10.95
N SER A 234 -3.18 8.24 10.16
CA SER A 234 -2.51 9.52 10.44
C SER A 234 -3.05 10.23 11.70
N LEU A 235 -4.25 9.88 12.19
CA LEU A 235 -4.81 10.50 13.39
C LEU A 235 -4.03 10.19 14.67
N ILE A 236 -3.14 9.17 14.64
CA ILE A 236 -2.24 8.86 15.76
C ILE A 236 -1.39 10.06 16.18
N HIS A 237 -1.10 10.98 15.25
CA HIS A 237 -0.31 12.19 15.50
C HIS A 237 -1.07 13.25 16.33
N LEU A 238 -2.39 13.11 16.53
CA LEU A 238 -3.17 13.92 17.48
C LEU A 238 -3.18 13.34 18.90
N VAL A 239 -2.65 12.12 19.07
CA VAL A 239 -2.69 11.38 20.35
C VAL A 239 -1.29 11.25 20.95
N LEU A 240 -0.27 11.00 20.13
CA LEU A 240 1.11 10.83 20.57
C LEU A 240 1.97 12.06 20.25
N PRO A 241 2.95 12.43 21.09
CA PRO A 241 3.84 13.54 20.82
C PRO A 241 4.46 13.44 19.43
N SER A 242 4.25 14.43 18.57
CA SER A 242 4.55 14.30 17.15
C SER A 242 4.99 15.60 16.50
N HIS A 243 5.64 15.49 15.34
CA HIS A 243 6.02 16.62 14.49
C HIS A 243 5.26 16.57 13.16
N PRO A 244 4.85 17.71 12.55
CA PRO A 244 4.13 17.73 11.27
C PRO A 244 4.85 16.99 10.14
N LEU A 245 6.18 17.09 10.04
CA LEU A 245 7.01 16.28 9.13
C LEU A 245 6.69 14.78 9.23
N LEU A 246 6.55 14.24 10.44
CA LEU A 246 6.27 12.82 10.66
C LEU A 246 4.83 12.47 10.27
N MET A 247 3.89 13.38 10.49
CA MET A 247 2.51 13.24 10.04
C MET A 247 2.41 13.23 8.50
N ILE A 248 3.11 14.16 7.82
CA ILE A 248 3.23 14.18 6.36
C ILE A 248 3.92 12.91 5.85
N TYR A 249 4.94 12.42 6.58
CA TYR A 249 5.60 11.15 6.25
C TYR A 249 4.65 9.96 6.31
N HIS A 250 3.82 9.86 7.34
CA HIS A 250 2.80 8.83 7.45
C HIS A 250 1.80 8.91 6.29
N LEU A 251 1.32 10.11 5.96
CA LEU A 251 0.42 10.31 4.83
C LEU A 251 1.08 9.95 3.49
N ASN A 252 2.36 10.25 3.28
CA ASN A 252 3.08 9.87 2.05
C ASN A 252 3.34 8.37 1.94
N ILE A 253 3.58 7.66 3.05
CA ILE A 253 3.65 6.20 3.04
C ILE A 253 2.32 5.63 2.57
N ALA A 254 1.20 6.08 3.14
CA ALA A 254 -0.12 5.63 2.72
C ALA A 254 -0.42 6.03 1.27
N GLY A 255 -0.14 7.28 0.88
CA GLY A 255 -0.54 7.79 -0.43
C GLY A 255 0.38 7.42 -1.55
N THR A 256 1.65 7.81 -1.46
CA THR A 256 2.61 7.51 -2.52
C THR A 256 3.07 6.05 -2.44
N GLY A 257 3.17 5.48 -1.24
CA GLY A 257 3.64 4.12 -1.03
C GLY A 257 2.65 3.02 -1.40
N ALA A 258 1.34 3.28 -1.44
CA ALA A 258 0.35 2.28 -1.87
C ALA A 258 0.68 1.66 -3.24
N VAL A 259 1.32 2.42 -4.15
CA VAL A 259 1.69 1.92 -5.48
C VAL A 259 2.62 0.73 -5.45
N VAL A 260 3.48 0.64 -4.41
CA VAL A 260 4.50 -0.40 -4.27
C VAL A 260 3.84 -1.78 -4.24
N GLY A 261 2.73 -1.94 -3.51
CA GLY A 261 1.96 -3.19 -3.47
C GLY A 261 1.17 -3.52 -4.75
N HIS A 262 0.97 -2.55 -5.65
CA HIS A 262 0.11 -2.65 -6.82
C HIS A 262 0.84 -2.55 -8.16
N VAL A 263 2.18 -2.48 -8.14
CA VAL A 263 3.01 -2.38 -9.35
C VAL A 263 2.71 -3.53 -10.31
N GLY A 264 2.38 -4.72 -9.80
CA GLY A 264 2.04 -5.91 -10.61
C GLY A 264 3.26 -6.63 -11.21
N PHE A 265 4.45 -6.27 -10.75
CA PHE A 265 5.74 -6.86 -11.11
C PHE A 265 6.55 -7.14 -9.85
N ASP A 266 7.36 -8.20 -9.85
CA ASP A 266 8.25 -8.55 -8.74
C ASP A 266 9.47 -7.65 -8.66
N LYS A 267 10.01 -7.30 -9.83
CA LYS A 267 11.16 -6.43 -9.96
C LYS A 267 10.93 -5.40 -11.04
N ILE A 268 11.48 -4.20 -10.84
CA ILE A 268 11.56 -3.17 -11.86
C ILE A 268 12.98 -3.15 -12.38
N GLU A 269 13.16 -3.41 -13.68
CA GLU A 269 14.46 -3.37 -14.34
C GLU A 269 14.95 -1.92 -14.44
N THR A 270 16.22 -1.65 -14.11
CA THR A 270 16.87 -0.32 -14.19
C THR A 270 17.90 -0.22 -15.33
N GLY A 271 18.18 -1.34 -15.99
CA GLY A 271 19.10 -1.48 -17.12
C GLY A 271 19.13 -2.92 -17.60
N GLU A 272 20.13 -3.31 -18.40
CA GLU A 272 20.23 -4.69 -18.92
C GLU A 272 20.41 -5.72 -17.81
N ASP A 273 21.22 -5.37 -16.79
CA ASP A 273 21.63 -6.24 -15.69
C ASP A 273 21.19 -5.76 -14.29
N GLY A 274 20.48 -4.63 -14.22
CA GLY A 274 20.04 -4.03 -12.96
C GLY A 274 18.53 -4.16 -12.75
N ALA A 275 18.11 -4.49 -11.52
CA ALA A 275 16.72 -4.43 -11.09
C ALA A 275 16.62 -4.23 -9.57
N PHE A 276 15.49 -3.73 -9.09
CA PHE A 276 15.18 -3.69 -7.65
C PHE A 276 13.82 -4.35 -7.37
N ASP A 277 13.69 -4.91 -6.18
CA ASP A 277 12.49 -5.59 -5.73
C ASP A 277 11.36 -4.61 -5.42
N THR A 278 10.15 -4.94 -5.85
CA THR A 278 8.95 -4.17 -5.54
C THR A 278 8.34 -4.56 -4.19
N HIS A 279 8.60 -5.78 -3.72
CA HIS A 279 7.93 -6.38 -2.56
C HIS A 279 6.41 -6.51 -2.71
N ALA A 280 5.89 -6.45 -3.94
CA ALA A 280 4.45 -6.45 -4.22
C ALA A 280 3.79 -7.84 -4.11
N TYR A 281 4.55 -8.93 -3.97
CA TYR A 281 4.02 -10.27 -4.19
C TYR A 281 2.94 -10.67 -3.16
N ALA A 282 3.12 -10.31 -1.88
CA ALA A 282 2.15 -10.63 -0.83
C ALA A 282 0.77 -10.05 -1.16
N HIS A 283 0.74 -8.77 -1.54
CA HIS A 283 -0.48 -8.06 -1.90
C HIS A 283 -1.04 -8.48 -3.27
N TYR A 284 -0.19 -8.86 -4.22
CA TYR A 284 -0.66 -9.49 -5.46
C TYR A 284 -1.42 -10.80 -5.17
N LEU A 285 -0.89 -11.66 -4.28
CA LEU A 285 -1.58 -12.88 -3.86
C LEU A 285 -2.89 -12.58 -3.15
N HIS A 286 -2.93 -11.49 -2.38
CA HIS A 286 -4.17 -10.99 -1.78
C HIS A 286 -5.22 -10.65 -2.84
N HIS A 287 -4.90 -9.84 -3.86
CA HIS A 287 -5.81 -9.55 -4.97
C HIS A 287 -6.22 -10.79 -5.77
N LYS A 288 -5.33 -11.80 -5.86
CA LYS A 288 -5.60 -13.04 -6.58
C LYS A 288 -6.55 -13.98 -5.83
N TYR A 289 -6.42 -14.07 -4.51
CA TYR A 289 -7.09 -15.10 -3.69
C TYR A 289 -8.07 -14.55 -2.64
N PHE A 290 -8.06 -13.25 -2.37
CA PHE A 290 -8.98 -12.47 -1.52
C PHE A 290 -8.98 -12.84 -0.02
N GLU A 291 -8.58 -14.06 0.36
CA GLU A 291 -8.65 -14.56 1.74
C GLU A 291 -7.29 -14.72 2.44
N VAL A 292 -6.23 -14.18 1.84
CA VAL A 292 -4.85 -14.30 2.34
C VAL A 292 -4.11 -12.97 2.33
N ASN A 293 -3.09 -12.83 3.16
CA ASN A 293 -2.17 -11.68 3.17
C ASN A 293 -2.89 -10.32 3.28
N TYR A 294 -3.57 -10.07 4.39
CA TYR A 294 -4.21 -8.77 4.64
C TYR A 294 -3.21 -7.67 5.01
N ALA A 295 -1.98 -8.02 5.41
CA ALA A 295 -0.88 -7.08 5.61
C ALA A 295 0.04 -7.04 4.38
N ASP A 296 0.88 -6.00 4.29
CA ASP A 296 1.87 -5.85 3.21
C ASP A 296 3.05 -6.85 3.33
N GLY A 297 3.19 -7.51 4.48
CA GLY A 297 4.04 -8.69 4.65
C GLY A 297 5.29 -8.48 5.50
N MET A 298 5.54 -7.28 6.02
CA MET A 298 6.63 -7.07 6.98
C MET A 298 6.24 -7.61 8.37
N MET A 299 5.03 -7.33 8.86
CA MET A 299 4.53 -7.85 10.13
C MET A 299 3.91 -9.24 9.98
N PRO A 300 4.14 -10.17 10.93
CA PRO A 300 3.61 -11.54 10.86
C PRO A 300 2.12 -11.66 11.25
N LEU A 301 1.33 -10.60 11.08
CA LEU A 301 -0.08 -10.55 11.50
C LEU A 301 -0.90 -11.66 10.84
N ASP A 302 -0.72 -11.87 9.54
CA ASP A 302 -1.38 -12.95 8.81
C ASP A 302 -0.93 -14.35 9.25
N ARG A 303 0.30 -14.51 9.74
CA ARG A 303 0.74 -15.80 10.31
C ARG A 303 0.04 -16.08 11.62
N TRP A 304 -0.03 -15.07 12.49
CA TRP A 304 -0.72 -15.18 13.77
C TRP A 304 -2.22 -15.43 13.61
N MET A 305 -2.84 -14.83 12.60
CA MET A 305 -4.28 -14.95 12.35
C MET A 305 -4.65 -16.06 11.36
N GLY A 306 -3.67 -16.85 10.90
CA GLY A 306 -3.88 -18.02 10.06
C GLY A 306 -4.35 -17.69 8.64
N THR A 307 -3.99 -16.52 8.11
CA THR A 307 -4.34 -16.00 6.77
C THR A 307 -3.10 -15.82 5.88
N TRP A 308 -1.92 -16.21 6.35
CA TRP A 308 -0.68 -16.13 5.58
C TRP A 308 -0.64 -17.04 4.35
N HIS A 309 -0.08 -16.53 3.27
CA HIS A 309 0.28 -17.26 2.06
C HIS A 309 1.63 -16.77 1.51
N ASP A 310 2.64 -17.62 1.58
CA ASP A 310 4.05 -17.35 1.23
C ASP A 310 4.35 -17.47 -0.28
N GLY A 311 3.34 -17.78 -1.09
CA GLY A 311 3.48 -17.98 -2.54
C GLY A 311 3.74 -19.44 -2.89
N SER A 312 4.52 -20.16 -2.08
CA SER A 312 4.21 -21.52 -1.57
C SER A 312 3.29 -22.50 -2.32
N LYS A 313 3.77 -23.65 -2.85
CA LYS A 313 2.83 -24.78 -3.15
C LYS A 313 2.22 -25.35 -1.87
N ALA A 314 2.98 -25.33 -0.77
CA ALA A 314 2.45 -25.68 0.54
C ALA A 314 1.43 -24.63 1.02
N GLY A 315 1.71 -23.35 0.79
CA GLY A 315 0.75 -22.25 0.99
C GLY A 315 -0.56 -22.47 0.23
N ASP A 316 -0.49 -22.83 -1.06
CA ASP A 316 -1.65 -23.12 -1.90
C ASP A 316 -2.51 -24.24 -1.26
N LYS A 317 -1.87 -25.32 -0.78
CA LYS A 317 -2.55 -26.44 -0.13
C LYS A 317 -3.25 -26.04 1.17
N ILE A 318 -2.57 -25.25 2.02
CA ILE A 318 -3.14 -24.77 3.29
C ILE A 318 -4.40 -23.93 3.01
N MET A 319 -4.34 -23.02 2.03
CA MET A 319 -5.47 -22.20 1.62
C MET A 319 -6.63 -23.06 1.09
N GLN A 320 -6.35 -23.99 0.17
CA GLN A 320 -7.37 -24.90 -0.39
C GLN A 320 -8.05 -25.74 0.70
N ASP A 321 -7.31 -26.22 1.69
CA ASP A 321 -7.85 -26.96 2.83
C ASP A 321 -8.77 -26.09 3.69
N ARG A 322 -8.43 -24.81 3.93
CA ARG A 322 -9.31 -23.85 4.62
C ARG A 322 -10.61 -23.63 3.84
N PHE A 323 -10.51 -23.40 2.54
CA PHE A 323 -11.67 -23.20 1.66
C PHE A 323 -12.60 -24.43 1.65
N ARG A 324 -12.03 -25.64 1.53
CA ARG A 324 -12.78 -26.90 1.61
C ARG A 324 -13.57 -27.00 2.91
N LYS A 325 -12.91 -26.81 4.06
CA LYS A 325 -13.56 -26.83 5.39
C LYS A 325 -14.67 -25.79 5.52
N LYS A 326 -14.49 -24.59 4.96
CA LYS A 326 -15.51 -23.53 4.95
C LYS A 326 -16.75 -23.96 4.17
N LYS A 327 -16.55 -24.57 2.99
CA LYS A 327 -17.64 -25.09 2.14
C LYS A 327 -18.39 -26.23 2.83
N GLU A 328 -17.68 -27.17 3.44
CA GLU A 328 -18.26 -28.28 4.21
C GLU A 328 -19.15 -27.75 5.36
N ARG A 329 -18.66 -26.80 6.16
CA ARG A 329 -19.44 -26.15 7.23
C ARG A 329 -20.69 -25.43 6.72
N ALA A 330 -20.58 -24.74 5.59
CA ALA A 330 -21.72 -24.04 4.99
C ALA A 330 -22.79 -25.02 4.47
N ASN A 331 -22.36 -26.14 3.89
CA ASN A 331 -23.26 -27.19 3.42
C ASN A 331 -23.97 -27.90 4.58
N ALA A 332 -23.25 -28.22 5.67
CA ALA A 332 -23.85 -28.81 6.86
C ALA A 332 -24.98 -27.94 7.44
N ARG A 333 -24.73 -26.63 7.59
CA ARG A 333 -25.74 -25.67 8.07
C ARG A 333 -26.97 -25.55 7.17
N LYS A 334 -26.82 -25.81 5.87
CA LYS A 334 -27.94 -25.82 4.91
C LYS A 334 -28.71 -27.14 4.89
N GLY A 335 -28.11 -28.23 5.38
CA GLY A 335 -28.79 -29.51 5.53
C GLY A 335 -29.55 -29.65 6.86
N GLU A 336 -29.24 -28.80 7.84
CA GLU A 336 -29.90 -28.72 9.15
C GLU A 336 -31.06 -27.70 9.20
N ALA A 337 -31.19 -26.83 8.19
CA ALA A 337 -32.24 -25.81 8.04
C ALA A 337 -33.20 -26.21 6.92
#